data_AF-A0A920PAH8-F1
#
_entry.id   AF-A0A920PAH8-F1
#
_cell.length_a   1.000
_cell.length_b   1.000
_cell.length_c   1.000
_cell.angle_alpha   90.00
_cell.angle_beta   90.00
_cell.angle_gamma   90.00
#
_symmetry.space_group_name_H-M   'P 1'
#
loop_
_entity.id
_entity.type
_entity.pdbx_description
1 polymer ?
#
loop_
_entity_poly.entity_id
_entity_poly.type
_entity_poly.pdbx_seq_one_letter_code
_entity_poly.pdbx_strand_id
1 'polypeptide(L)' 'MTNIVANDFSKPDEKMTFDKAEANIVNLGDVKVTKAFLQPGWSWSTCIKPVVGTESCQAKHVGVVIQGNCKCQT' A
#
# COMPACT_ATOMS: atom_id res chain seq x y z
N MET A 1 -26.43 -6.79 -11.86
CA MET A 1 -26.08 -5.43 -12.28
C MET A 1 -24.58 -5.29 -12.13
N THR A 2 -23.86 -5.17 -13.24
CA THR A 2 -22.41 -4.98 -13.23
C THR A 2 -22.13 -3.53 -12.87
N ASN A 3 -21.97 -3.26 -11.58
CA ASN A 3 -21.62 -1.91 -11.12
C ASN A 3 -20.12 -1.71 -11.34
N ILE A 4 -19.77 -0.84 -12.28
CA ILE A 4 -18.39 -0.39 -12.48
C ILE A 4 -18.12 0.66 -11.40
N VAL A 5 -17.21 0.34 -10.48
CA VAL A 5 -16.72 1.29 -9.48
C VAL A 5 -15.41 1.87 -10.00
N ALA A 6 -15.39 3.18 -10.23
CA ALA A 6 -14.20 3.92 -10.62
C ALA A 6 -13.82 4.88 -9.48
N ASN A 7 -12.53 4.94 -9.16
CA ASN A 7 -11.97 5.84 -8.17
C ASN A 7 -10.56 6.26 -8.61
N ASP A 8 -10.09 7.39 -8.09
CA ASP A 8 -8.89 8.07 -8.58
C ASP A 8 -7.88 8.28 -7.47
N PHE A 9 -6.63 7.88 -7.70
CA PHE A 9 -5.52 8.14 -6.77
C PHE A 9 -5.19 9.63 -6.59
N SER A 10 -5.76 10.51 -7.43
CA SER A 10 -5.65 11.98 -7.31
C SER A 10 -6.42 12.52 -6.10
N LYS A 11 -7.51 11.84 -5.71
CA LYS A 11 -8.29 12.09 -4.49
C LYS A 11 -8.46 10.77 -3.73
N PRO A 12 -7.40 10.28 -3.08
CA PRO A 12 -7.50 9.04 -2.32
C PRO A 12 -8.45 9.23 -1.14
N ASP A 13 -9.21 8.18 -0.82
CA ASP A 13 -10.11 8.14 0.33
C ASP A 13 -9.34 8.20 1.64
N GLU A 14 -8.20 7.51 1.68
CA GLU A 14 -7.31 7.47 2.82
C GLU A 14 -5.88 7.76 2.39
N LYS A 15 -5.20 8.62 3.15
CA LYS A 15 -3.75 8.82 3.03
C LYS A 15 -3.12 8.42 4.36
N MET A 16 -2.20 7.47 4.31
CA MET A 16 -1.37 7.11 5.45
C MET A 16 0.08 7.46 5.15
N THR A 17 0.71 8.18 6.06
CA THR A 17 2.13 8.53 5.97
C THR A 17 2.87 7.79 7.08
N PHE A 18 3.88 7.03 6.68
CA PHE A 18 4.78 6.29 7.55
C PHE A 18 6.20 6.82 7.40
N ASP A 19 7.11 6.42 8.29
CA ASP A 19 8.52 6.75 8.15
C ASP A 19 9.06 6.17 6.83
N LYS A 20 9.41 7.06 5.88
CA LYS A 20 9.90 6.75 4.53
C LYS A 20 8.90 6.08 3.58
N ALA A 21 7.62 6.10 3.88
CA ALA A 21 6.59 5.62 2.95
C ALA A 21 5.32 6.48 3.01
N GLU A 22 4.71 6.71 1.86
CA GLU A 22 3.36 7.26 1.75
C GLU A 22 2.46 6.23 1.08
N ALA A 23 1.28 5.98 1.64
CA ALA A 23 0.29 5.06 1.11
C ALA A 23 -1.01 5.82 0.83
N ASN A 24 -1.36 5.94 -0.45
CA ASN A 24 -2.61 6.51 -0.92
C ASN A 24 -3.58 5.36 -1.23
N ILE A 25 -4.67 5.28 -0.46
CA ILE A 25 -5.67 4.20 -0.53
C ILE A 25 -6.92 4.71 -1.22
N VAL A 26 -7.41 3.92 -2.17
CA VAL A 26 -8.73 4.08 -2.78
C VAL A 26 -9.57 2.83 -2.54
N ASN A 27 -10.84 3.05 -2.21
CA ASN A 27 -11.81 1.97 -2.09
C ASN A 27 -12.50 1.76 -3.44
N LEU A 28 -12.47 0.54 -3.95
CA LEU A 28 -13.14 0.10 -5.18
C LEU A 28 -14.18 -0.97 -4.84
N GLY A 29 -15.18 -0.60 -4.03
CA GLY A 29 -16.19 -1.52 -3.52
C GLY A 29 -15.57 -2.52 -2.53
N ASP A 30 -15.56 -3.80 -2.89
CA ASP A 30 -15.05 -4.88 -2.02
C ASP A 30 -13.51 -4.98 -1.98
N VAL A 31 -12.81 -4.21 -2.82
CA VAL A 31 -11.35 -4.22 -2.91
C VAL A 31 -10.77 -2.88 -2.50
N LYS A 32 -9.75 -2.91 -1.64
CA LYS A 32 -8.89 -1.75 -1.37
C LYS A 32 -7.65 -1.80 -2.22
N VAL A 33 -7.40 -0.73 -2.97
CA VAL A 33 -6.17 -0.57 -3.75
C VAL A 33 -5.31 0.51 -3.11
N THR A 34 -4.07 0.16 -2.83
CA THR A 34 -3.10 1.07 -2.20
C THR A 34 -1.99 1.38 -3.17
N LYS A 35 -1.76 2.67 -3.44
CA LYS A 35 -0.59 3.17 -4.14
C LYS A 35 0.44 3.61 -3.11
N ALA A 36 1.47 2.80 -2.93
CA ALA A 36 2.56 3.08 -2.01
C ALA A 36 3.73 3.78 -2.74
N PHE A 37 4.21 4.87 -2.17
CA PHE A 37 5.43 5.57 -2.53
C PHE A 37 6.48 5.26 -1.46
N LEU A 38 7.48 4.47 -1.82
CA LEU A 38 8.50 3.98 -0.91
C LEU A 38 9.79 4.73 -1.21
N GLN A 39 10.37 5.39 -0.20
CA GLN A 39 11.67 6.03 -0.36
C GLN A 39 12.82 5.01 -0.26
N PRO A 40 13.99 5.29 -0.86
CA PRO A 40 15.17 4.45 -0.72
C PRO A 40 15.51 4.17 0.75
N GLY A 41 15.76 2.89 1.08
CA GLY A 41 16.02 2.45 2.45
C GLY A 41 14.76 2.16 3.28
N TRP A 42 13.57 2.21 2.68
CA TRP A 42 12.35 1.68 3.29
C TRP A 42 12.43 0.15 3.42
N SER A 43 11.98 -0.37 4.56
CA SER A 43 11.80 -1.80 4.80
C SER A 43 10.56 -2.02 5.64
N TRP A 44 9.77 -3.05 5.29
CA TRP A 44 8.57 -3.41 6.04
C TRP A 44 8.89 -3.67 7.52
N SER A 45 9.99 -4.37 7.80
CA SER A 45 10.40 -4.76 9.15
C SER A 45 10.76 -3.57 10.05
N THR A 46 11.25 -2.47 9.48
CA THR A 46 11.64 -1.28 10.26
C THR A 46 10.54 -0.24 10.32
N CYS A 47 9.79 -0.07 9.23
CA CYS A 47 8.84 1.03 9.07
C CYS A 47 7.39 0.63 9.38
N ILE A 48 7.00 -0.62 9.11
CA ILE A 48 5.60 -1.08 9.25
C ILE A 48 5.41 -1.99 10.47
N LYS A 49 6.38 -2.87 10.77
CA LYS A 49 6.34 -3.73 11.96
C LYS A 49 6.01 -2.99 13.28
N PRO A 50 6.62 -1.83 13.62
CA PRO A 50 6.28 -1.13 14.87
C PRO A 50 4.88 -0.53 14.86
N VAL A 51 4.27 -0.32 13.69
CA VAL A 51 2.92 0.26 13.55
C VAL A 51 1.84 -0.81 13.63
N VAL A 52 2.08 -1.98 13.03
CA VAL A 52 1.09 -3.06 12.93
C VAL A 52 1.24 -4.08 14.07
N GLY A 53 2.42 -4.18 14.69
CA GLY A 53 2.68 -5.07 15.81
C GLY A 53 2.72 -6.56 15.47
N THR A 54 2.58 -6.93 14.20
CA THR A 54 2.64 -8.32 13.72
C THR A 54 4.01 -8.64 13.13
N GLU A 55 4.40 -9.93 13.15
CA GLU A 55 5.70 -10.36 12.59
C GLU A 55 5.75 -10.33 11.06
N SER A 56 4.60 -10.45 10.41
CA SER A 56 4.42 -10.34 8.97
C SER A 56 3.08 -9.69 8.64
N CYS A 57 2.91 -9.21 7.41
CA CYS A 57 1.61 -8.72 7.00
C CYS A 57 0.67 -9.91 6.78
N GLN A 58 -0.48 -9.90 7.46
CA GLN A 58 -1.49 -10.95 7.36
C GLN A 58 -2.39 -10.78 6.13
N ALA A 59 -2.20 -9.71 5.35
CA ALA A 59 -2.95 -9.46 4.14
C ALA A 59 -2.32 -10.17 2.94
N LYS A 60 -3.16 -10.73 2.06
CA LYS A 60 -2.72 -11.18 0.74
C LYS A 60 -2.35 -9.95 -0.09
N HIS A 61 -1.06 -9.70 -0.24
CA HIS A 61 -0.56 -8.62 -1.07
C HIS A 61 -0.35 -9.10 -2.50
N VAL A 62 -1.07 -8.46 -3.41
CA VAL A 62 -0.74 -8.48 -4.84
C VAL A 62 -0.45 -7.04 -5.22
N GLY A 63 0.75 -6.81 -5.74
CA GLY A 63 1.22 -5.48 -6.11
C GLY A 63 2.14 -5.54 -7.31
N VAL A 64 2.21 -4.44 -8.02
CA VAL A 64 3.11 -4.24 -9.16
C VAL A 64 3.98 -3.02 -8.88
N VAL A 65 5.27 -3.13 -9.22
CA VAL A 65 6.18 -1.98 -9.16
C VAL A 65 5.99 -1.17 -10.43
N ILE A 66 5.42 0.02 -10.29
CA ILE A 66 5.21 0.93 -11.42
C ILE A 66 6.52 1.63 -11.82
N GLN A 67 7.39 1.92 -10.85
CA GLN A 67 8.67 2.58 -11.07
C GLN A 67 9.68 2.20 -9.99
N GLY A 68 10.95 2.08 -10.37
CA GLY A 68 12.05 1.75 -9.46
C GLY A 68 12.27 0.25 -9.28
N ASN A 69 12.90 -0.12 -8.17
CA ASN A 69 13.10 -1.52 -7.77
C ASN A 69 12.64 -1.69 -6.33
N CYS A 70 11.99 -2.82 -6.06
CA CYS A 70 11.57 -3.22 -4.71
C CYS A 70 11.95 -4.68 -4.54
N LYS A 71 12.65 -4.99 -3.44
CA LYS A 71 12.98 -6.37 -3.09
C LYS A 71 11.86 -6.92 -2.22
N CYS A 72 11.07 -7.85 -2.74
CA CYS A 72 10.11 -8.60 -1.95
C CYS A 72 10.86 -9.65 -1.13
N GLN A 73 10.60 -9.69 0.16
CA GLN A 73 11.03 -10.75 1.06
C GLN A 73 9.77 -11.37 1.65
N THR A 74 9.57 -12.66 1.38
CA THR A 74 8.48 -13.48 1.93
C THR A 74 8.80 -13.96 3.32
#